data_AF-A0A922I6J7-F1
#
_entry.id   AF-A0A922I6J7-F1
#
_cell.length_a   1.000
_cell.length_b   1.000
_cell.length_c   1.000
_cell.angle_alpha   90.00
_cell.angle_beta   90.00
_cell.angle_gamma   90.00
#
_symmetry.space_group_name_H-M   'P 1'
#
loop_
_entity.id
_entity.type
_entity.pdbx_description
1 polymer ?
#
loop_
_entity_poly.entity_id
_entity_poly.type
_entity_poly.pdbx_seq_one_letter_code
_entity_poly.pdbx_strand_id
1 'polypeptide(L)' 'MNGITNVHFCAEELPYLKVPLHTIIKLTPVAYGCELEEIKVPIPAVNTHREKPQNCLLNRDPLEALKTVPEHL' A
#
# COMPACT_ATOMS: atom_id res chain seq x y z
N MET A 1 -14.65 -11.25 -9.88
CA MET A 1 -15.06 -9.84 -9.74
C MET A 1 -13.82 -9.03 -10.02
N ASN A 2 -13.69 -8.49 -11.22
CA ASN A 2 -12.45 -7.84 -11.64
C ASN A 2 -12.43 -6.46 -10.97
N GLY A 3 -11.52 -6.26 -10.03
CA GLY A 3 -11.39 -5.07 -9.19
C GLY A 3 -10.84 -3.87 -9.95
N ILE A 4 -11.56 -3.41 -10.96
CA ILE A 4 -11.21 -2.19 -11.69
C ILE A 4 -11.51 -0.99 -10.78
N THR A 5 -10.47 -0.40 -10.20
CA THR A 5 -10.57 0.86 -9.46
C THR A 5 -10.04 2.01 -10.31
N ASN A 6 -10.76 3.14 -10.33
CA ASN A 6 -10.26 4.37 -10.92
C ASN A 6 -9.07 4.92 -10.13
N VAL A 7 -7.97 5.22 -10.80
CA VAL A 7 -6.73 5.69 -10.15
C VAL A 7 -6.77 7.20 -9.92
N HIS A 8 -7.28 7.61 -8.76
CA HIS A 8 -7.17 8.97 -8.25
C HIS A 8 -6.82 8.92 -6.76
N PHE A 9 -5.67 9.48 -6.38
CA PHE A 9 -5.17 9.46 -5.00
C PHE A 9 -4.89 10.87 -4.52
N CYS A 10 -5.31 11.18 -3.30
CA CYS A 10 -4.99 12.45 -2.66
C CYS A 10 -3.56 12.44 -2.10
N ALA A 11 -3.00 13.63 -1.84
CA ALA A 11 -1.62 13.78 -1.37
C ALA A 11 -1.39 13.10 -0.01
N GLU A 12 -2.42 13.02 0.83
CA GLU A 12 -2.38 12.38 2.14
C GLU A 12 -2.32 10.85 2.04
N GLU A 13 -2.87 10.27 0.97
CA GLU A 13 -2.95 8.83 0.74
C GLU A 13 -1.69 8.29 0.05
N LEU A 14 -1.07 9.10 -0.82
CA LEU A 14 0.08 8.72 -1.64
C LEU A 14 1.23 8.04 -0.85
N PRO A 15 1.63 8.53 0.35
CA PRO A 15 2.69 7.88 1.12
C PRO A 15 2.32 6.49 1.67
N TYR A 16 1.02 6.17 1.70
CA TYR A 16 0.47 4.94 2.28
C TYR A 16 -0.20 4.05 1.23
N LEU A 17 0.03 4.30 -0.05
CA LEU A 17 -0.43 3.40 -1.11
C LEU A 17 0.25 2.03 -0.95
N LYS A 18 -0.52 0.94 -1.07
CA LYS A 18 0.02 -0.43 -1.02
C LYS A 18 0.64 -0.77 -2.36
N VAL A 19 1.94 -1.11 -2.34
CA VAL A 19 2.70 -1.57 -3.50
C VAL A 19 3.37 -2.90 -3.12
N PRO A 20 2.64 -4.03 -3.22
CA PRO A 20 3.14 -5.32 -2.77
C PRO A 20 4.31 -5.82 -3.64
N LEU A 21 5.26 -6.50 -3.00
CA LEU A 21 6.35 -7.18 -3.71
C LEU A 21 5.81 -8.27 -4.65
N HIS A 22 6.55 -8.51 -5.74
CA HIS A 22 6.23 -9.51 -6.76
C HIS A 22 4.81 -9.36 -7.34
N THR A 23 4.30 -8.14 -7.41
CA THR A 23 3.02 -7.83 -8.06
C THR A 23 3.27 -6.84 -9.19
N ILE A 24 2.71 -7.13 -10.36
CA ILE A 24 2.69 -6.19 -11.49
C ILE A 24 1.45 -5.31 -11.31
N ILE A 25 1.64 -4.00 -11.28
CA ILE A 25 0.55 -3.03 -11.32
C ILE A 25 0.38 -2.60 -12.78
N LYS A 26 -0.70 -3.06 -13.41
CA LYS A 26 -1.05 -2.70 -14.78
C LYS A 26 -2.03 -1.53 -14.75
N LEU A 27 -1.61 -0.43 -15.35
CA LEU A 27 -2.41 0.77 -15.51
C LEU A 27 -2.91 0.85 -16.95
N THR A 28 -4.22 0.97 -17.12
CA THR A 28 -4.85 1.13 -18.44
C THR A 28 -5.53 2.49 -18.49
N PRO A 29 -4.95 3.49 -19.17
CA PRO A 29 -5.57 4.80 -19.34
C PRO A 29 -6.92 4.66 -20.06
N VAL A 30 -7.94 5.35 -19.54
CA VAL A 30 -9.29 5.42 -20.14
C VAL A 30 -9.76 6.87 -20.18
N ALA A 31 -10.88 7.15 -20.83
CA ALA A 31 -11.43 8.49 -20.83
C ALA A 31 -11.74 8.94 -19.40
N TYR A 32 -11.18 10.09 -18.99
CA TYR A 32 -11.36 10.70 -17.67
C TYR A 32 -10.88 9.86 -16.47
N GLY A 33 -10.02 8.87 -16.69
CA GLY A 33 -9.54 8.01 -15.62
C GLY A 33 -8.42 7.08 -16.03
N CYS A 34 -8.11 6.15 -15.14
CA CYS A 34 -7.17 5.07 -15.37
C CYS A 34 -7.67 3.86 -14.59
N GLU A 35 -7.63 2.69 -15.21
CA GLU A 35 -7.95 1.42 -14.57
C GLU A 35 -6.68 0.81 -14.00
N LEU A 36 -6.78 0.26 -12.79
CA LEU A 36 -5.69 -0.45 -12.12
C LEU A 36 -6.02 -1.94 -12.00
N GLU A 37 -5.08 -2.77 -12.41
CA GLU A 37 -5.11 -4.22 -12.27
C GLU A 37 -3.83 -4.68 -11.56
N GLU A 38 -3.97 -5.45 -10.47
CA GLU A 38 -2.85 -6.07 -9.77
C GLU A 38 -2.71 -7.53 -10.18
N ILE A 39 -1.54 -7.88 -10.71
CA ILE A 39 -1.24 -9.24 -11.16
C ILE A 39 -0.11 -9.78 -10.28
N LYS A 40 -0.48 -10.63 -9.31
CA LYS A 40 0.48 -11.24 -8.38
C LYS A 40 1.26 -12.35 -9.07
N VAL A 41 2.58 -12.22 -9.11
CA VAL A 41 3.49 -13.28 -9.55
C VAL A 41 3.54 -14.34 -8.44
N PRO A 42 3.46 -15.65 -8.76
CA PRO A 42 3.37 -16.73 -7.77
C PRO A 42 4.72 -17.02 -7.08
N ILE A 43 5.36 -15.98 -6.53
CA ILE A 43 6.61 -16.05 -5.79
C ILE A 43 6.34 -15.40 -4.42
N PRO A 44 6.47 -16.14 -3.30
CA PRO A 44 6.24 -15.57 -1.98
C PRO A 44 7.24 -14.46 -1.65
N ALA A 45 6.77 -13.44 -0.94
CA ALA A 45 7.59 -12.33 -0.46
C ALA A 45 7.05 -11.84 0.89
N VAL A 46 7.93 -11.25 1.70
CA VAL A 46 7.55 -10.59 2.96
C VAL A 46 6.70 -9.35 2.69
N ASN A 47 5.89 -8.94 3.68
CA ASN A 47 5.19 -7.66 3.62
C ASN A 47 6.12 -6.54 4.09
N THR A 48 6.28 -5.50 3.28
CA THR A 48 7.08 -4.32 3.64
C THR A 48 6.23 -3.09 3.93
N HIS A 49 4.91 -3.19 3.73
CA HIS A 49 4.00 -2.08 3.93
C HIS A 49 3.78 -1.82 5.42
N ARG A 50 4.00 -0.57 5.84
CA ARG A 50 3.79 -0.10 7.21
C ARG A 50 2.69 0.94 7.23
N GLU A 51 1.59 0.62 7.91
CA GLU A 51 0.48 1.56 8.08
C GLU A 51 0.86 2.70 9.04
N LYS A 52 0.19 3.83 8.91
CA LYS A 52 0.36 4.98 9.82
C LYS A 52 -0.03 4.56 11.24
N PRO A 53 0.88 4.66 12.23
CA PRO A 53 0.52 4.40 13.63
C PRO A 53 -0.57 5.37 14.11
N GLN A 54 -1.49 4.89 14.95
CA GLN A 54 -2.54 5.71 15.52
C GLN A 54 -1.98 6.88 16.34
N ASN A 55 -0.94 6.64 17.13
CA ASN A 55 -0.27 7.65 17.92
C ASN A 55 1.02 8.12 17.22
N CYS A 56 1.05 9.38 16.76
CA CYS A 56 2.22 10.01 16.11
C CYS A 56 2.80 11.18 16.93
N LEU A 57 2.53 11.24 18.25
CA LEU A 57 3.11 12.25 19.13
C LEU A 57 4.62 12.07 19.27
N LEU A 58 5.35 13.17 19.46
CA LEU A 58 6.82 13.17 19.59
C LEU A 58 7.32 12.33 20.77
N ASN A 59 6.58 12.33 21.88
CA ASN A 59 6.93 11.64 23.13
C ASN A 59 6.13 10.34 23.33
N ARG A 60 5.72 9.68 22.25
CA ARG A 60 5.00 8.40 22.33
C ARG A 60 5.91 7.28 22.83
N ASP A 61 5.31 6.27 23.45
CA ASP A 61 6.02 5.05 23.81
C ASP A 61 6.58 4.34 22.55
N PRO A 62 7.83 3.83 22.57
CA PRO A 62 8.41 3.15 21.41
C PRO A 62 7.60 1.94 20.93
N LEU A 63 6.97 1.18 21.82
CA LEU A 63 6.17 0.01 21.43
C LEU A 63 4.95 0.45 20.62
N GLU A 64 4.28 1.54 21.02
CA GLU A 64 3.17 2.13 20.27
C GLU A 64 3.58 2.57 18.85
N ALA A 65 4.80 3.07 18.69
CA ALA A 65 5.33 3.45 17.39
C ALA A 65 5.57 2.23 16.48
N LEU A 66 5.93 1.09 17.05
CA LEU A 66 6.32 -0.12 16.32
C LEU A 66 5.16 -1.06 16.01
N LYS A 67 3.96 -0.85 16.60
CA LYS A 67 2.77 -1.71 16.39
C LYS A 67 2.40 -1.99 14.93
N THR A 68 2.68 -1.06 14.02
CA THR A 68 2.35 -1.20 12.59
C THR A 68 3.52 -1.70 11.73
N VAL A 69 4.69 -1.95 12.32
CA VAL A 69 5.83 -2.53 11.62
C VAL A 69 5.47 -3.98 11.23
N PRO A 70 5.59 -4.35 9.95
CA PRO A 70 5.29 -5.71 9.53
C PRO A 70 6.35 -6.70 10.05
N GLU A 71 5.95 -7.96 10.14
CA GLU A 71 6.86 -9.05 10.50
C GLU A 71 8.01 -9.15 9.48
N HIS A 72 9.20 -9.43 10.00
CA HIS A 72 10.43 -9.63 9.25
C HIS A 72 11.26 -10.73 9.92
N LEU A 73 12.09 -11.41 9.14
CA LEU A 73 12.95 -12.52 9.58
C LEU A 73 14.31 -12.01 10.08
#